data_AF-A0A024K6W6-F1
#
_entry.id   AF-A0A024K6W6-F1
#
_cell.length_a   1.000
_cell.length_b   1.000
_cell.length_c   1.000
_cell.angle_alpha   90.00
_cell.angle_beta   90.00
_cell.angle_gamma   90.00
#
_symmetry.space_group_name_H-M   'P 1'
#
loop_
_entity.id
_entity.type
_entity.pdbx_description
1 polymer ?
#
loop_
_entity_poly.entity_id
_entity_poly.type
_entity_poly.pdbx_seq_one_letter_code
_entity_poly.pdbx_strand_id
1 'polypeptide(L)'
;MALHLAKIMRTSHDEHVLISKADIHDHFGNVMHRVDRDEAMLRNRIDEAITKLVKTQILLRTPDDDTYAISPVILAIMTGQMVDELSKEFEQLLTRGRSRRRRDRSRR
;
A
#
# COMPACT_ATOMS: atom_id res chain seq x y z
N MET A 1 1.00 1.55 -2.66
CA MET A 1 0.27 2.50 -1.81
C MET A 1 -1.15 2.72 -2.32
N ALA A 2 -1.34 3.43 -3.44
CA ALA A 2 -2.67 3.76 -3.99
C ALA A 2 -3.65 2.57 -4.09
N LEU A 3 -3.20 1.46 -4.70
CA LEU A 3 -4.03 0.25 -4.84
C LEU A 3 -4.57 -0.28 -3.51
N HIS A 4 -3.78 -0.18 -2.44
CA HIS A 4 -4.16 -0.70 -1.14
C HIS A 4 -5.17 0.20 -0.45
N LEU A 5 -4.99 1.53 -0.56
CA LEU A 5 -5.95 2.50 -0.07
C LEU A 5 -7.30 2.35 -0.79
N ALA A 6 -7.29 2.12 -2.10
CA ALA A 6 -8.50 1.84 -2.87
C ALA A 6 -9.18 0.53 -2.43
N LYS A 7 -8.41 -0.52 -2.13
CA LYS A 7 -8.95 -1.78 -1.58
C LYS A 7 -9.62 -1.57 -0.23
N ILE A 8 -8.94 -0.90 0.69
CA ILE A 8 -9.46 -0.58 2.03
C ILE A 8 -10.77 0.22 1.92
N MET A 9 -10.80 1.27 1.10
CA MET A 9 -12.01 2.06 0.86
C MET A 9 -13.16 1.25 0.28
N ARG A 10 -12.89 0.28 -0.60
CA ARG A 10 -13.93 -0.54 -1.23
C ARG A 10 -14.47 -1.64 -0.30
N THR A 11 -13.68 -2.09 0.67
CA THR A 11 -14.10 -3.09 1.66
C THR A 11 -14.79 -2.48 2.88
N SER A 12 -14.47 -1.22 3.21
CA SER A 12 -15.17 -0.47 4.23
C SER A 12 -16.54 -0.05 3.72
N HIS A 13 -17.59 -0.33 4.49
CA HIS A 13 -18.95 0.13 4.20
C HIS A 13 -19.19 1.58 4.68
N ASP A 14 -18.21 2.19 5.35
CA ASP A 14 -18.29 3.55 5.88
C ASP A 14 -17.83 4.61 4.87
N GLU A 15 -18.53 5.74 4.89
CA GLU A 15 -18.28 6.91 4.04
C GLU A 15 -16.94 7.60 4.34
N HIS A 16 -16.41 7.39 5.55
CA HIS A 16 -15.13 7.94 6.01
C HIS A 16 -14.22 6.85 6.57
N VAL A 17 -13.35 6.31 5.72
CA VAL A 17 -12.38 5.32 6.19
C VAL A 17 -11.20 6.01 6.85
N LEU A 18 -11.06 5.80 8.15
CA LEU A 18 -9.91 6.20 8.95
C LEU A 18 -8.86 5.09 8.94
N ILE A 19 -7.60 5.50 8.93
CA ILE A 19 -6.46 4.59 9.01
C ILE A 19 -5.35 5.22 9.85
N SER A 20 -4.83 4.46 10.81
CA SER A 20 -3.72 4.95 11.65
C SER A 20 -2.39 4.84 10.90
N LYS A 21 -1.41 5.66 11.31
CA LYS A 21 -0.04 5.58 10.82
C LYS A 21 0.56 4.19 11.06
N ALA A 22 0.29 3.59 12.22
CA ALA A 22 0.74 2.25 12.57
C ALA A 22 0.14 1.21 11.61
N ASP A 23 -1.17 1.28 11.33
CA ASP A 23 -1.84 0.37 10.39
C ASP A 23 -1.26 0.49 8.98
N ILE A 24 -0.95 1.72 8.53
CA ILE A 24 -0.25 1.94 7.26
C ILE A 24 1.10 1.21 7.28
N HIS A 25 1.91 1.41 8.31
CA HIS A 25 3.21 0.74 8.43
C HIS A 25 3.09 -0.78 8.43
N ASP A 26 2.13 -1.35 9.15
CA ASP A 26 1.91 -2.80 9.19
C ASP A 26 1.43 -3.35 7.84
N HIS A 27 0.51 -2.65 7.18
CA HIS A 27 0.00 -3.06 5.87
C HIS A 27 1.09 -3.07 4.80
N PHE A 28 1.93 -2.04 4.77
CA PHE A 28 2.99 -1.91 3.76
C PHE A 28 4.28 -2.63 4.13
N GLY A 29 4.55 -2.78 5.43
CA GLY A 29 5.68 -3.54 5.97
C GLY A 29 5.61 -5.00 5.56
N ASN A 30 4.45 -5.64 5.74
CA ASN A 30 4.22 -7.03 5.35
C ASN A 30 4.43 -7.30 3.85
N VAL A 31 4.21 -6.30 3.01
CA VAL A 31 4.40 -6.38 1.55
C VAL A 31 5.87 -6.18 1.16
N MET A 32 6.58 -5.27 1.84
CA MET A 32 7.92 -4.83 1.46
C MET A 32 9.07 -5.59 2.14
N HIS A 33 8.80 -6.34 3.22
CA HIS A 33 9.76 -7.18 3.94
C HIS A 33 10.46 -8.27 3.10
N ARG A 34 10.13 -8.40 1.81
CA ARG A 34 10.79 -9.34 0.91
C ARG A 34 11.80 -8.69 -0.05
N VAL A 35 11.84 -7.36 -0.14
CA VAL A 35 12.72 -6.60 -1.05
C VAL A 35 13.82 -5.85 -0.30
N ASP A 36 13.49 -5.22 0.83
CA ASP A 36 14.45 -4.49 1.68
C ASP A 36 14.77 -5.29 2.96
N ARG A 37 16.06 -5.41 3.31
CA ARG A 37 16.53 -6.07 4.54
C ARG A 37 16.67 -5.12 5.74
N ASP A 38 16.49 -3.83 5.51
CA ASP A 38 16.61 -2.77 6.53
C ASP A 38 15.21 -2.24 6.89
N GLU A 39 14.76 -2.57 8.09
CA GLU A 39 13.48 -2.16 8.65
C GLU A 39 13.38 -0.64 8.85
N ALA A 40 14.48 0.02 9.20
CA ALA A 40 14.52 1.46 9.40
C ALA A 40 14.39 2.19 8.05
N MET A 41 15.10 1.70 7.02
CA MET A 41 15.00 2.26 5.67
C MET A 41 13.60 2.07 5.09
N LEU A 42 12.96 0.93 5.38
CA LEU A 42 11.57 0.67 4.97
C LEU A 42 10.58 1.63 5.65
N ARG A 43 10.70 1.82 6.97
CA ARG A 43 9.87 2.80 7.70
C ARG A 43 10.00 4.20 7.10
N ASN A 44 11.22 4.68 6.87
CA ASN A 44 11.46 5.99 6.28
C ASN A 44 10.78 6.14 4.91
N ARG A 45 10.85 5.10 4.08
CA ARG A 45 10.25 5.09 2.75
C ARG A 45 8.71 5.08 2.80
N ILE A 46 8.11 4.43 3.79
CA ILE A 46 6.67 4.49 4.05
C ILE A 46 6.28 5.90 4.51
N ASP A 47 7.06 6.53 5.40
CA ASP A 47 6.80 7.89 5.87
C ASP A 47 6.90 8.94 4.74
N GLU A 48 7.87 8.79 3.83
CA GLU A 48 7.94 9.60 2.62
C GLU A 48 6.70 9.43 1.73
N ALA A 49 6.21 8.19 1.60
CA ALA A 49 5.01 7.91 0.82
C ALA A 49 3.77 8.54 1.46
N ILE A 50 3.61 8.45 2.79
CA ILE A 50 2.53 9.12 3.54
C ILE A 50 2.59 10.63 3.27
N THR A 51 3.77 11.25 3.39
CA THR A 51 3.95 12.68 3.15
C THR A 51 3.50 13.09 1.74
N LYS A 52 3.85 12.30 0.72
CA LYS A 52 3.41 12.54 -0.66
C LYS A 52 1.89 12.43 -0.80
N LEU A 53 1.28 11.41 -0.19
CA LEU A 53 -0.17 11.18 -0.24
C LEU A 53 -0.98 12.28 0.46
N VAL A 54 -0.46 12.81 1.56
CA VAL A 54 -1.04 13.98 2.24
C VAL A 54 -0.94 15.21 1.35
N LYS A 55 0.23 15.46 0.75
CA LYS A 55 0.43 16.59 -0.17
C LYS A 55 -0.52 16.54 -1.38
N THR A 56 -0.85 15.34 -1.86
CA THR A 56 -1.79 15.14 -2.97
C THR A 56 -3.26 15.00 -2.53
N GLN A 57 -3.57 15.21 -1.25
CA GLN A 57 -4.93 15.11 -0.68
C GLN A 57 -5.59 13.72 -0.86
N ILE A 58 -4.78 12.67 -0.99
CA ILE A 58 -5.25 11.27 -0.98
C ILE A 58 -5.42 10.81 0.47
N LEU A 59 -4.54 11.26 1.37
CA LEU A 59 -4.72 11.16 2.81
C LEU A 59 -5.02 12.55 3.36
N LEU A 60 -6.03 12.65 4.22
CA LEU A 60 -6.41 13.88 4.89
C LEU A 60 -6.04 13.74 6.37
N ARG A 61 -5.35 14.75 6.92
CA ARG A 61 -4.99 14.77 8.35
C ARG A 61 -6.26 14.87 9.18
N THR A 62 -6.33 14.12 10.27
CA THR A 62 -7.39 14.25 11.27
C THR A 62 -6.87 15.04 12.48
N PRO A 63 -7.73 15.47 13.42
CA PRO A 63 -7.29 16.09 14.67
C PRO A 63 -6.46 15.15 15.57
N ASP A 64 -6.56 13.84 15.34
CA ASP A 64 -5.68 12.86 15.94
C ASP A 64 -4.38 12.78 15.13
N ASP A 65 -3.25 13.01 15.80
CA ASP A 65 -1.94 13.22 15.16
C ASP A 65 -1.46 12.01 14.34
N ASP A 66 -1.94 10.80 14.70
CA ASP A 66 -1.55 9.55 14.09
C ASP A 66 -2.62 8.93 13.18
N THR A 67 -3.75 9.61 12.95
CA THR A 67 -4.85 9.09 12.12
C THR A 67 -5.08 9.93 10.87
N TYR A 68 -5.35 9.26 9.76
CA TYR A 68 -5.64 9.86 8.46
C TYR A 68 -6.99 9.37 7.94
N ALA A 69 -7.76 10.27 7.31
CA ALA A 69 -8.90 9.87 6.50
C ALA A 69 -8.47 9.61 5.05
N ILE A 70 -8.96 8.53 4.45
CA ILE A 70 -8.70 8.20 3.05
C ILE A 70 -9.69 8.98 2.19
N SER A 71 -9.17 9.80 1.27
CA SER A 71 -9.99 10.61 0.37
C SER A 71 -10.67 9.74 -0.70
N PRO A 72 -11.98 9.92 -0.95
CA PRO A 72 -12.69 9.21 -2.02
C PRO A 72 -12.14 9.45 -3.42
N VAL A 73 -11.33 10.50 -3.60
CA VAL A 73 -10.64 10.77 -4.87
C VAL A 73 -9.81 9.58 -5.35
N ILE A 74 -9.33 8.72 -4.44
CA ILE A 74 -8.57 7.53 -4.81
C ILE A 74 -9.40 6.57 -5.67
N LEU A 75 -10.72 6.51 -5.47
CA LEU A 75 -11.64 5.70 -6.27
C LEU A 75 -11.92 6.32 -7.64
N ALA A 76 -11.88 7.66 -7.75
CA ALA A 76 -11.99 8.34 -9.03
C ALA A 76 -10.73 8.16 -9.89
N ILE A 77 -9.55 8.14 -9.27
CA ILE A 77 -8.26 7.90 -9.93
C ILE A 77 -8.13 6.42 -10.32
N MET A 78 -8.52 5.52 -9.41
CA MET A 78 -8.46 4.09 -9.64
C MET A 78 -9.84 3.56 -10.03
N THR A 79 -10.17 3.62 -11.32
CA THR A 79 -11.39 3.01 -11.83
C THR A 79 -11.43 1.52 -11.48
N GLY A 80 -12.62 0.94 -11.29
CA GLY A 80 -12.75 -0.46 -10.89
C GLY A 80 -11.96 -1.45 -11.77
N GLN A 81 -11.91 -1.19 -13.08
CA GLN A 81 -11.09 -1.95 -14.03
C GLN A 81 -9.58 -1.79 -13.79
N MET A 82 -9.11 -0.58 -13.49
CA MET A 82 -7.70 -0.31 -13.21
C MET A 82 -7.25 -0.96 -11.88
N VAL A 83 -8.12 -1.02 -10.88
CA VAL A 83 -7.86 -1.73 -9.61
C VAL A 83 -7.67 -3.23 -9.83
N ASP A 84 -8.54 -3.84 -10.63
CA ASP A 84 -8.50 -5.28 -10.91
C ASP A 84 -7.29 -5.63 -11.77
N GLU A 85 -6.98 -4.83 -12.78
CA GLU A 85 -5.79 -4.99 -13.63
C GLU A 85 -4.49 -4.83 -12.83
N LEU A 86 -4.34 -3.76 -12.03
CA LEU A 86 -3.16 -3.55 -11.19
C LEU A 86 -3.05 -4.61 -10.10
N SER A 87 -4.16 -5.12 -9.55
CA SER A 87 -4.14 -6.24 -8.61
C SER A 87 -3.58 -7.50 -9.27
N LYS A 88 -4.04 -7.81 -10.48
CA LYS A 88 -3.57 -8.97 -11.25
C LYS A 88 -2.11 -8.82 -11.66
N GLU A 89 -1.69 -7.65 -12.09
CA GLU A 89 -0.29 -7.36 -12.43
C GLU A 89 0.61 -7.46 -11.20
N PHE A 90 0.16 -6.92 -10.06
CA PHE A 90 0.87 -7.03 -8.79
C PHE A 90 1.01 -8.49 -8.32
N GLU A 91 -0.04 -9.29 -8.39
CA GLU A 91 0.00 -10.73 -8.10
C GLU A 91 0.93 -11.49 -9.05
N GLN A 92 0.93 -11.14 -10.34
CA GLN A 92 1.87 -11.71 -11.29
C GLN A 92 3.32 -11.34 -10.96
N LEU A 93 3.60 -10.10 -10.56
CA LEU A 93 4.93 -9.67 -10.11
C LEU A 93 5.36 -10.42 -8.85
N LEU A 94 4.47 -10.59 -7.87
CA LEU A 94 4.70 -11.42 -6.68
C LEU A 94 5.02 -12.88 -7.06
N THR A 95 4.30 -13.44 -8.03
CA THR A 95 4.44 -14.83 -8.47
C THR A 95 5.73 -15.04 -9.28
N ARG A 96 6.09 -14.08 -10.14
CA ARG A 96 7.38 -14.06 -10.87
C ARG A 96 8.57 -13.89 -9.91
N GLY A 97 8.43 -13.06 -8.87
CA GLY A 97 9.42 -12.93 -7.79
C GLY A 97 9.64 -14.24 -7.01
N ARG A 98 8.58 -15.01 -6.76
CA ARG A 98 8.67 -16.36 -6.16
C ARG A 98 9.36 -17.38 -7.08
N SER A 99 9.12 -17.28 -8.38
CA SER A 99 9.68 -18.20 -9.38
C SER A 99 11.19 -17.98 -9.60
N ARG A 100 11.67 -16.73 -9.56
CA ARG A 100 13.10 -16.41 -9.62
C ARG A 100 13.89 -16.94 -8.41
N ARG A 101 13.30 -16.94 -7.20
CA ARG A 101 13.94 -17.48 -5.98
C ARG A 101 14.00 -19.01 -5.92
N ARG A 102 13.13 -19.74 -6.63
CA ARG A 102 13.17 -21.21 -6.67
C ARG A 102 14.27 -21.77 -7.59
N ARG A 103 14.61 -21.06 -8.68
CA ARG A 103 15.69 -21.49 -9.59
C ARG A 103 17.09 -21.36 -8.99
N ASP A 104 17.28 -20.43 -8.05
CA ASP A 104 18.59 -20.17 -7.43
C ASP A 104 18.94 -21.18 -6.31
N ARG A 105 17.95 -21.86 -5.73
CA ARG A 105 18.15 -22.92 -4.72
C ARG A 105 18.37 -24.32 -5.31
N SER A 106 18.21 -24.49 -6.62
CA SER A 106 18.41 -25.77 -7.32
C SER A 106 19.83 -25.92 -7.91
N ARG A 107 20.72 -24.94 -7.69
CA ARG A 107 22.11 -24.92 -8.18
C ARG A 107 23.16 -24.95 -7.07
N ARG A 108 22.77 -25.35 -5.86
CA ARG A 108 23.71 -25.63 -4.75
C ARG A 108 23.62 -27.08 -4.36
#